data_AF-A0A927U506-F1
#
_entry.id   AF-A0A927U506-F1
#
_cell.length_a   1.000
_cell.length_b   1.000
_cell.length_c   1.000
_cell.angle_alpha   90.00
_cell.angle_beta   90.00
_cell.angle_gamma   90.00
#
_symmetry.space_group_name_H-M   'P 1'
#
loop_
_entity.id
_entity.type
_entity.pdbx_description
1 polymer ?
#
loop_
_entity_poly.entity_id
_entity_poly.type
_entity_poly.pdbx_seq_one_letter_code
_entity_poly.pdbx_strand_id
1 'polypeptide(L)'
;MTNKAFVKSIMAGFTIGLGGLIYLSLDNKVIGSALFSVGLFVVLTFGFNLFTGKVCYTIDKGGPSIPDMISIWVGNFIGTLILALMIRGTRVGAAVAEKATALCEVKNGDSYLSLFLLGILCNIFIFIAVDEFKNNNHELGKYLGIFLGVMGFILAGTEHCVADMFYYNMAFNYSVNAIIKLLVITAGNTVGGICINYVCKKIK
;
A
#
# COMPACT_ATOMS: atom_id res chain seq x y z
N MET A 1 -1.54 14.85 14.83
CA MET A 1 -1.48 15.18 13.40
C MET A 1 -2.08 16.54 13.05
N THR A 2 -1.48 17.30 12.11
CA THR A 2 -2.04 18.55 11.57
C THR A 2 -3.00 18.31 10.41
N ASN A 3 -3.88 19.27 10.10
CA ASN A 3 -4.80 19.16 8.94
C ASN A 3 -4.06 18.90 7.63
N LYS A 4 -2.93 19.57 7.39
CA LYS A 4 -2.09 19.36 6.20
C LYS A 4 -1.55 17.93 6.14
N ALA A 5 -1.11 17.38 7.26
CA ALA A 5 -0.60 16.01 7.33
C ALA A 5 -1.71 14.97 7.08
N PHE A 6 -2.93 15.23 7.54
CA PHE A 6 -4.07 14.35 7.27
C PHE A 6 -4.50 14.38 5.79
N VAL A 7 -4.53 15.57 5.15
CA VAL A 7 -4.77 15.67 3.70
C VAL A 7 -3.71 14.90 2.91
N LYS A 8 -2.44 14.99 3.31
CA LYS A 8 -1.37 14.17 2.73
C LYS A 8 -1.61 12.66 2.89
N SER A 9 -2.26 12.22 3.96
CA SER A 9 -2.65 10.82 4.14
C SER A 9 -3.79 10.42 3.20
N ILE A 10 -4.78 11.29 3.00
CA ILE A 10 -5.86 11.06 2.01
C ILE A 10 -5.26 10.94 0.60
N MET A 11 -4.38 11.87 0.23
CA MET A 11 -3.74 11.85 -1.08
C MET A 11 -2.89 10.60 -1.30
N ALA A 12 -2.19 10.10 -0.28
CA ALA A 12 -1.44 8.84 -0.39
C ALA A 12 -2.35 7.64 -0.70
N GLY A 13 -3.50 7.53 -0.02
CA GLY A 13 -4.47 6.49 -0.29
C GLY A 13 -5.02 6.58 -1.71
N PHE A 14 -5.39 7.79 -2.13
CA PHE A 14 -5.89 8.06 -3.48
C PHE A 14 -4.88 7.63 -4.56
N THR A 15 -3.60 7.96 -4.40
CA THR A 15 -2.55 7.64 -5.38
C THR A 15 -2.19 6.16 -5.39
N ILE A 16 -2.19 5.47 -4.25
CA ILE A 16 -2.07 4.00 -4.24
C ILE A 16 -3.27 3.35 -4.94
N GLY A 17 -4.47 3.91 -4.73
CA GLY A 17 -5.66 3.50 -5.49
C GLY A 17 -5.49 3.67 -7.00
N LEU A 18 -4.83 4.76 -7.47
CA LEU A 18 -4.55 4.95 -8.90
C LEU A 18 -3.65 3.83 -9.45
N GLY A 19 -2.64 3.41 -8.68
CA GLY A 19 -1.83 2.24 -9.01
C GLY A 19 -2.68 0.97 -9.11
N GLY A 20 -3.57 0.76 -8.14
CA GLY A 20 -4.53 -0.35 -8.13
C GLY A 20 -5.47 -0.34 -9.34
N LEU A 21 -5.98 0.82 -9.72
CA LEU A 21 -6.82 1.00 -10.91
C LEU A 21 -6.07 0.58 -12.19
N ILE A 22 -4.82 1.03 -12.36
CA ILE A 22 -4.02 0.67 -13.54
C ILE A 22 -3.79 -0.84 -13.57
N TYR A 23 -3.42 -1.44 -12.44
CA TYR A 23 -3.22 -2.88 -12.34
C TYR A 23 -4.47 -3.68 -12.72
N LEU A 24 -5.64 -3.30 -12.21
CA LEU A 24 -6.90 -3.97 -12.55
C LEU A 24 -7.33 -3.71 -14.00
N SER A 25 -6.95 -2.59 -14.59
CA SER A 25 -7.32 -2.24 -15.98
C SER A 25 -6.51 -3.01 -17.03
N LEU A 26 -5.44 -3.70 -16.64
CA LEU A 26 -4.55 -4.42 -17.54
C LEU A 26 -4.64 -5.93 -17.30
N ASP A 27 -4.49 -6.71 -18.36
CA ASP A 27 -4.50 -8.18 -18.27
C ASP A 27 -3.09 -8.76 -18.04
N ASN A 28 -2.06 -8.06 -18.55
CA ASN A 28 -0.67 -8.46 -18.33
C ASN A 28 -0.20 -8.00 -16.94
N LYS A 29 -0.08 -8.96 -16.01
CA LYS A 29 0.34 -8.71 -14.61
C LYS A 29 1.71 -8.05 -14.50
N VAL A 30 2.66 -8.32 -15.41
CA VAL A 30 3.99 -7.70 -15.38
C VAL A 30 3.88 -6.21 -15.69
N ILE A 31 3.21 -5.86 -16.79
CA ILE A 31 3.00 -4.45 -17.18
C ILE A 31 2.15 -3.74 -16.12
N GLY A 32 1.09 -4.38 -15.64
CA GLY A 32 0.25 -3.85 -14.56
C GLY A 32 1.03 -3.56 -13.29
N SER A 33 1.92 -4.47 -12.87
CA SER A 33 2.76 -4.30 -11.69
C SER A 33 3.78 -3.16 -11.86
N ALA A 34 4.38 -3.02 -13.04
CA ALA A 34 5.30 -1.93 -13.34
C ALA A 34 4.60 -0.57 -13.33
N LEU A 35 3.37 -0.49 -13.86
CA LEU A 35 2.62 0.77 -13.89
C LEU A 35 1.90 1.07 -12.56
N PHE A 36 1.69 0.08 -11.69
CA PHE A 36 1.27 0.32 -10.30
C PHE A 36 2.27 1.25 -9.59
N SER A 37 3.55 1.21 -9.96
CA SER A 37 4.61 2.05 -9.38
C SER A 37 4.32 3.55 -9.48
N VAL A 38 3.46 4.00 -10.41
CA VAL A 38 2.96 5.38 -10.46
C VAL A 38 2.39 5.82 -9.11
N GLY A 39 1.66 4.94 -8.41
CA GLY A 39 1.07 5.26 -7.11
C GLY A 39 2.13 5.60 -6.06
N LEU A 40 3.14 4.74 -5.88
CA LEU A 40 4.21 4.96 -4.91
C LEU A 40 5.17 6.09 -5.35
N PHE A 41 5.42 6.23 -6.65
CA PHE A 41 6.17 7.34 -7.21
C PHE A 41 5.57 8.70 -6.80
N VAL A 42 4.26 8.89 -6.95
CA VAL A 42 3.60 10.12 -6.55
C VAL A 42 3.66 10.32 -5.03
N VAL A 43 3.44 9.25 -4.24
CA VAL A 43 3.55 9.32 -2.78
C VAL A 43 4.90 9.88 -2.34
N LEU A 44 5.99 9.36 -2.91
CA LEU A 44 7.35 9.70 -2.51
C LEU A 44 7.78 11.07 -3.03
N THR A 45 7.49 11.37 -4.30
CA THR A 45 7.82 12.66 -4.93
C THR A 45 7.12 13.84 -4.25
N PHE A 46 5.84 13.67 -3.86
CA PHE A 46 5.06 14.75 -3.21
C PHE A 46 5.11 14.70 -1.69
N GLY A 47 5.83 13.73 -1.11
CA GLY A 47 5.96 13.58 0.34
C GLY A 47 4.61 13.38 1.02
N PHE A 48 3.77 12.52 0.45
CA PHE A 48 2.49 12.11 1.03
C PHE A 48 2.70 11.08 2.15
N ASN A 49 1.69 10.95 3.02
CA ASN A 49 1.77 10.11 4.20
C ASN A 49 1.12 8.75 3.91
N LEU A 50 1.91 7.80 3.41
CA LEU A 50 1.49 6.42 3.22
C LEU A 50 1.79 5.60 4.48
N PHE A 51 0.81 4.87 5.00
CA PHE A 51 0.93 4.04 6.20
C PHE A 51 2.11 3.07 6.11
N THR A 52 2.14 2.24 5.07
CA THR A 52 3.14 1.19 4.85
C THR A 52 4.57 1.73 4.71
N GLY A 53 4.73 2.93 4.16
CA GLY A 53 6.04 3.60 4.08
C GLY A 53 6.44 4.36 5.36
N LYS A 54 5.48 4.85 6.15
CA LYS A 54 5.74 5.60 7.38
C LYS A 54 5.95 4.67 8.58
N VAL A 55 5.25 3.55 8.63
CA VAL A 55 5.29 2.59 9.75
C VAL A 55 6.68 1.99 9.98
N CYS A 56 7.48 1.86 8.92
CA CYS A 56 8.85 1.34 9.03
C CYS A 56 9.73 2.16 9.98
N TYR A 57 9.44 3.46 10.11
CA TYR A 57 10.24 4.42 10.86
C TYR A 57 9.61 4.79 12.21
N THR A 58 8.52 4.14 12.64
CA THR A 58 7.79 4.47 13.88
C THR A 58 8.63 4.33 15.15
N ILE A 59 9.57 3.38 15.19
CA ILE A 59 10.47 3.17 16.34
C ILE A 59 11.73 4.06 16.28
N ASP A 60 11.91 4.83 15.22
CA ASP A 60 13.06 5.71 15.06
C ASP A 60 12.89 6.98 15.90
N LYS A 61 14.02 7.56 16.30
CA LYS A 61 14.01 8.87 16.97
C LYS A 61 13.39 9.92 16.03
N GLY A 62 12.26 10.49 16.44
CA GLY A 62 11.50 11.44 15.62
C GLY A 62 10.56 10.79 14.58
N GLY A 63 10.36 9.48 14.66
CA GLY A 63 9.37 8.76 13.87
C GLY A 63 7.92 9.16 14.19
N PRO A 64 6.95 8.81 13.32
CA PRO A 64 5.55 9.08 13.55
C PRO A 64 5.04 8.35 14.79
N SER A 65 4.24 9.02 15.62
CA SER A 65 3.63 8.42 16.81
C SER A 65 2.55 7.38 16.43
N ILE A 66 2.19 6.49 17.35
CA ILE A 66 1.08 5.53 17.14
C ILE A 66 -0.24 6.23 16.76
N PRO A 67 -0.67 7.31 17.45
CA PRO A 67 -1.85 8.08 17.03
C PRO A 67 -1.74 8.64 15.60
N ASP A 68 -0.55 9.12 15.21
CA ASP A 68 -0.34 9.58 13.83
C ASP A 68 -0.47 8.41 12.85
N MET A 69 0.06 7.22 13.16
CA MET A 69 -0.09 6.04 12.30
C MET A 69 -1.56 5.65 12.10
N ILE A 70 -2.37 5.71 13.16
CA ILE A 70 -3.81 5.47 13.07
C ILE A 70 -4.48 6.50 12.14
N SER A 71 -4.18 7.79 12.31
CA SER A 71 -4.81 8.80 11.44
C SER A 71 -4.28 8.75 10.00
N ILE A 72 -3.04 8.30 9.78
CA ILE A 72 -2.50 8.03 8.44
C ILE A 72 -3.28 6.88 7.79
N TRP A 73 -3.45 5.76 8.50
CA TRP A 73 -4.19 4.60 8.01
C TRP A 73 -5.63 4.96 7.63
N VAL A 74 -6.32 5.71 8.49
CA VAL A 74 -7.68 6.19 8.23
C VAL A 74 -7.72 7.14 7.03
N GLY A 75 -6.76 8.07 6.92
CA GLY A 75 -6.65 8.94 5.76
C GLY A 75 -6.43 8.16 4.47
N ASN A 76 -5.54 7.15 4.49
CA ASN A 76 -5.31 6.28 3.34
C ASN A 76 -6.59 5.55 2.93
N PHE A 77 -7.34 4.99 3.88
CA PHE A 77 -8.64 4.36 3.60
C PHE A 77 -9.60 5.32 2.90
N ILE A 78 -9.78 6.54 3.44
CA ILE A 78 -10.63 7.58 2.85
C ILE A 78 -10.19 7.90 1.41
N GLY A 79 -8.89 8.05 1.18
CA GLY A 79 -8.34 8.31 -0.15
C GLY A 79 -8.68 7.20 -1.16
N THR A 80 -8.52 5.95 -0.75
CA THR A 80 -8.87 4.80 -1.61
C THR A 80 -10.37 4.70 -1.87
N LEU A 81 -11.21 5.04 -0.88
CA LEU A 81 -12.67 5.06 -1.02
C LEU A 81 -13.12 6.16 -1.99
N ILE A 82 -12.56 7.36 -1.89
CA ILE A 82 -12.86 8.48 -2.81
C ILE A 82 -12.60 8.03 -4.25
N LEU A 83 -11.43 7.44 -4.52
CA LEU A 83 -11.12 6.97 -5.87
C LEU A 83 -12.08 5.85 -6.32
N ALA A 84 -12.35 4.86 -5.48
CA ALA A 84 -13.27 3.77 -5.80
C ALA A 84 -14.66 4.30 -6.19
N LEU A 85 -15.21 5.24 -5.43
CA LEU A 85 -16.48 5.90 -5.72
C LEU A 85 -16.45 6.65 -7.07
N MET A 86 -15.37 7.38 -7.33
CA MET A 86 -15.19 8.07 -8.62
C MET A 86 -15.21 7.08 -9.78
N ILE A 87 -14.42 5.99 -9.70
CA ILE A 87 -14.30 5.01 -10.78
C ILE A 87 -15.61 4.26 -11.02
N ARG A 88 -16.33 3.90 -9.95
CA ARG A 88 -17.65 3.26 -10.08
C ARG A 88 -18.70 4.14 -10.75
N GLY A 89 -18.54 5.47 -10.69
CA GLY A 89 -19.37 6.43 -11.43
C GLY A 89 -19.03 6.55 -12.92
N THR A 90 -18.11 5.74 -13.45
CA THR A 90 -17.66 5.82 -14.85
C THR A 90 -17.96 4.54 -15.63
N ARG A 91 -17.81 4.60 -16.96
CA ARG A 91 -17.97 3.45 -17.87
C ARG A 91 -17.03 2.26 -17.58
N VAL A 92 -15.89 2.48 -16.91
CA VAL A 92 -14.92 1.40 -16.60
C VAL A 92 -15.21 0.74 -15.25
N GLY A 93 -16.10 1.31 -14.44
CA GLY A 93 -16.33 0.91 -13.05
C GLY A 93 -16.75 -0.55 -12.89
N ALA A 94 -17.62 -1.06 -13.76
CA ALA A 94 -18.12 -2.44 -13.67
C ALA A 94 -16.98 -3.47 -13.83
N ALA A 95 -16.16 -3.33 -14.88
CA ALA A 95 -15.06 -4.26 -15.16
C ALA A 95 -13.98 -4.22 -14.06
N VAL A 96 -13.67 -3.02 -13.55
CA VAL A 96 -12.70 -2.87 -12.46
C VAL A 96 -13.24 -3.45 -11.15
N ALA A 97 -14.54 -3.28 -10.87
CA ALA A 97 -15.20 -3.86 -9.70
C ALA A 97 -15.18 -5.39 -9.72
N GLU A 98 -15.48 -6.00 -10.87
CA GLU A 98 -15.46 -7.45 -11.04
C GLU A 98 -14.07 -8.04 -10.72
N LYS A 99 -13.02 -7.45 -11.31
CA LYS A 99 -11.64 -7.87 -11.02
C LYS A 99 -11.25 -7.64 -9.55
N ALA A 100 -11.70 -6.54 -8.94
CA ALA A 100 -11.48 -6.29 -7.51
C ALA A 100 -12.19 -7.33 -6.63
N THR A 101 -13.43 -7.72 -6.96
CA THR A 101 -14.18 -8.75 -6.25
C THR A 101 -13.44 -10.08 -6.26
N ALA A 102 -12.91 -10.51 -7.41
CA ALA A 102 -12.14 -11.75 -7.51
C ALA A 102 -10.89 -11.73 -6.59
N LEU A 103 -10.19 -10.59 -6.49
CA LEU A 103 -9.07 -10.46 -5.55
C LEU A 103 -9.53 -10.51 -4.09
N CYS A 104 -10.64 -9.86 -3.76
CA CYS A 104 -11.22 -9.90 -2.41
C CYS A 104 -11.64 -11.32 -2.02
N GLU A 105 -12.18 -12.13 -2.93
CA GLU A 105 -12.57 -13.53 -2.68
C GLU A 105 -11.37 -14.40 -2.34
N VAL A 106 -10.27 -14.29 -3.08
CA VAL A 106 -9.02 -15.00 -2.77
C VAL A 106 -8.55 -14.67 -1.35
N LYS A 107 -8.51 -13.37 -1.01
CA LYS A 107 -8.09 -12.91 0.32
C LYS A 107 -9.05 -13.37 1.41
N ASN A 108 -10.36 -13.30 1.17
CA ASN A 108 -11.39 -13.72 2.11
C ASN A 108 -11.37 -15.23 2.36
N GLY A 109 -10.98 -16.03 1.37
CA GLY A 109 -10.79 -17.47 1.48
C GLY A 109 -9.48 -17.91 2.17
N ASP A 110 -8.50 -17.01 2.33
CA ASP A 110 -7.20 -17.37 2.91
C ASP A 110 -7.24 -17.49 4.47
N SER A 111 -6.22 -18.09 5.07
CA SER A 111 -6.03 -18.11 6.52
C SER A 111 -5.46 -16.78 7.04
N TYR A 112 -5.77 -16.44 8.30
CA TYR A 112 -5.19 -15.25 8.92
C TYR A 112 -3.66 -15.30 9.01
N LEU A 113 -3.09 -16.49 9.28
CA LEU A 113 -1.63 -16.65 9.35
C LEU A 113 -0.97 -16.39 8.00
N SER A 114 -1.52 -16.92 6.91
CA SER A 114 -1.02 -16.66 5.55
C SER A 114 -1.01 -15.16 5.24
N LEU A 115 -2.14 -14.48 5.44
CA LEU A 115 -2.26 -13.03 5.19
C LEU A 115 -1.30 -12.20 6.04
N PHE A 116 -1.09 -12.60 7.31
CA PHE A 116 -0.12 -11.94 8.17
C PHE A 116 1.32 -12.07 7.62
N LEU A 117 1.72 -13.27 7.23
CA LEU A 117 3.05 -13.54 6.67
C LEU A 117 3.26 -12.83 5.32
N LEU A 118 2.25 -12.86 4.44
CA LEU A 118 2.27 -12.11 3.19
C LEU A 118 2.36 -10.61 3.44
N GLY A 119 1.71 -10.09 4.49
CA GLY A 119 1.85 -8.70 4.92
C GLY A 119 3.27 -8.35 5.37
N ILE A 120 3.93 -9.23 6.13
CA ILE A 120 5.34 -9.04 6.52
C ILE A 120 6.22 -8.92 5.28
N LEU A 121 6.12 -9.89 4.37
CA LEU A 121 6.93 -9.93 3.15
C LEU A 121 6.70 -8.72 2.27
N CYS A 122 5.43 -8.31 2.09
CA CYS A 122 5.10 -7.12 1.33
C CYS A 122 5.85 -5.88 1.81
N ASN A 123 5.85 -5.64 3.13
CA ASN A 123 6.40 -4.39 3.64
C ASN A 123 7.93 -4.37 3.70
N ILE A 124 8.59 -5.51 3.51
CA ILE A 124 10.03 -5.57 3.20
C ILE A 124 10.30 -4.93 1.84
N PHE A 125 9.52 -5.28 0.81
CA PHE A 125 9.63 -4.65 -0.51
C PHE A 125 9.31 -3.15 -0.47
N ILE A 126 8.26 -2.76 0.27
CA ILE A 126 7.92 -1.33 0.45
C ILE A 126 9.04 -0.59 1.17
N PHE A 127 9.63 -1.16 2.21
CA PHE A 127 10.77 -0.55 2.88
C PHE A 127 11.93 -0.33 1.91
N ILE A 128 12.30 -1.32 1.10
CA ILE A 128 13.38 -1.18 0.10
C ILE A 128 13.08 0.00 -0.84
N ALA A 129 11.87 0.09 -1.38
CA ALA A 129 11.49 1.21 -2.26
C ALA A 129 11.58 2.57 -1.57
N VAL A 130 11.10 2.66 -0.33
CA VAL A 130 11.04 3.92 0.43
C VAL A 130 12.43 4.34 0.92
N ASP A 131 13.25 3.39 1.38
CA ASP A 131 14.59 3.64 1.89
C ASP A 131 15.55 4.03 0.77
N GLU A 132 15.50 3.33 -0.37
CA GLU A 132 16.27 3.68 -1.57
C GLU A 132 15.91 5.09 -2.06
N PHE A 133 14.61 5.42 -2.14
CA PHE A 133 14.22 6.77 -2.56
C PHE A 133 14.77 7.87 -1.65
N LYS A 134 14.85 7.62 -0.33
CA LYS A 134 15.33 8.59 0.66
C LYS A 134 16.85 8.70 0.71
N ASN A 135 17.54 7.57 0.65
CA ASN A 135 18.95 7.48 1.04
C ASN A 135 19.89 7.27 -0.15
N ASN A 136 19.38 6.93 -1.34
CA ASN A 136 20.22 6.76 -2.51
C ASN A 136 20.60 8.12 -3.12
N ASN A 137 21.89 8.38 -3.28
CA ASN A 137 22.38 9.64 -3.84
C ASN A 137 22.22 9.72 -5.38
N HIS A 138 21.99 8.60 -6.05
CA HIS A 138 21.83 8.55 -7.50
C HIS A 138 20.36 8.68 -7.89
N GLU A 139 20.00 9.73 -8.64
CA GLU A 139 18.61 10.02 -9.03
C GLU A 139 17.92 8.83 -9.69
N LEU A 140 18.54 8.16 -10.66
CA LEU A 140 17.97 6.97 -11.28
C LEU A 140 17.77 5.81 -10.27
N GLY A 141 18.67 5.65 -9.30
CA GLY A 141 18.61 4.58 -8.31
C GLY A 141 17.39 4.71 -7.40
N LYS A 142 17.06 5.96 -7.00
CA LYS A 142 15.85 6.26 -6.23
C LYS A 142 14.60 5.73 -6.90
N TYR A 143 14.41 6.02 -8.19
CA TYR A 143 13.23 5.63 -8.93
C TYR A 143 13.22 4.13 -9.26
N LEU A 144 14.38 3.53 -9.57
CA LEU A 144 14.48 2.08 -9.76
C LEU A 144 14.08 1.30 -8.50
N GLY A 145 14.45 1.80 -7.31
CA GLY A 145 14.00 1.22 -6.04
C GLY A 145 12.48 1.14 -5.92
N ILE A 146 11.76 2.17 -6.39
CA ILE A 146 10.29 2.19 -6.44
C ILE A 146 9.76 1.09 -7.36
N PHE A 147 10.29 0.99 -8.58
CA PHE A 147 9.85 -0.03 -9.54
C PHE A 147 10.09 -1.44 -9.00
N LEU A 148 11.30 -1.71 -8.49
CA LEU A 148 11.67 -3.04 -7.99
C LEU A 148 10.84 -3.42 -6.76
N GLY A 149 10.65 -2.52 -5.80
CA GLY A 149 9.83 -2.80 -4.63
C GLY A 149 8.37 -3.06 -4.99
N VAL A 150 7.78 -2.22 -5.84
CA VAL A 150 6.37 -2.37 -6.24
C VAL A 150 6.14 -3.62 -7.10
N MET A 151 6.93 -3.82 -8.15
CA MET A 151 6.81 -5.02 -8.99
C MET A 151 7.04 -6.28 -8.18
N GLY A 152 8.05 -6.27 -7.30
CA GLY A 152 8.40 -7.40 -6.45
C GLY A 152 7.23 -7.87 -5.59
N PHE A 153 6.60 -6.97 -4.84
CA PHE A 153 5.52 -7.36 -3.93
C PHE A 153 4.27 -7.85 -4.67
N ILE A 154 3.94 -7.24 -5.82
CA ILE A 154 2.76 -7.60 -6.62
C ILE A 154 2.97 -8.95 -7.31
N LEU A 155 4.12 -9.14 -7.97
CA LEU A 155 4.42 -10.38 -8.68
C LEU A 155 4.68 -11.55 -7.73
N ALA A 156 5.16 -11.28 -6.51
CA ALA A 156 5.27 -12.28 -5.45
C ALA A 156 3.92 -12.60 -4.79
N GLY A 157 2.83 -11.87 -5.09
CA GLY A 157 1.51 -12.13 -4.53
C GLY A 157 1.38 -11.79 -3.05
N THR A 158 2.15 -10.81 -2.56
CA THR A 158 2.13 -10.38 -1.16
C THR A 158 1.06 -9.33 -0.89
N GLU A 159 0.73 -9.10 0.39
CA GLU A 159 -0.45 -8.36 0.81
C GLU A 159 -0.10 -6.95 1.31
N HIS A 160 -0.71 -5.91 0.71
CA HIS A 160 -0.43 -4.51 1.01
C HIS A 160 -1.70 -3.81 1.48
N CYS A 161 -1.80 -3.51 2.78
CA CYS A 161 -3.07 -3.11 3.39
C CYS A 161 -3.74 -1.91 2.68
N VAL A 162 -2.99 -0.91 2.21
CA VAL A 162 -3.59 0.26 1.52
C VAL A 162 -4.04 -0.07 0.08
N ALA A 163 -3.39 -1.02 -0.59
CA ALA A 163 -3.86 -1.49 -1.89
C ALA A 163 -5.12 -2.33 -1.70
N ASP A 164 -5.15 -3.16 -0.65
CA ASP A 164 -6.31 -3.97 -0.30
C ASP A 164 -7.50 -3.10 0.12
N MET A 165 -7.29 -1.97 0.81
CA MET A 165 -8.34 -0.97 1.03
C MET A 165 -8.99 -0.54 -0.28
N PHE A 166 -8.20 -0.26 -1.32
CA PHE A 166 -8.76 0.10 -2.63
C PHE A 166 -9.55 -1.06 -3.24
N TYR A 167 -9.04 -2.30 -3.18
CA TYR A 167 -9.75 -3.46 -3.72
C TYR A 167 -11.08 -3.71 -3.00
N TYR A 168 -11.11 -3.69 -1.66
CA TYR A 168 -12.35 -3.81 -0.88
C TYR A 168 -13.32 -2.66 -1.15
N ASN A 169 -12.83 -1.42 -1.23
CA ASN A 169 -13.65 -0.25 -1.58
C ASN A 169 -14.23 -0.36 -2.99
N MET A 170 -13.44 -0.80 -3.96
CA MET A 170 -13.85 -0.93 -5.35
C MET A 170 -14.87 -2.05 -5.53
N ALA A 171 -14.72 -3.16 -4.81
CA ALA A 171 -15.64 -4.30 -4.81
C ALA A 171 -16.89 -4.09 -3.94
N PHE A 172 -16.87 -3.14 -3.00
CA PHE A 172 -17.87 -3.03 -1.92
C PHE A 172 -18.02 -4.34 -1.12
N ASN A 173 -16.95 -5.12 -1.02
CA ASN A 173 -16.95 -6.43 -0.37
C ASN A 173 -16.61 -6.29 1.12
N TYR A 174 -17.58 -5.82 1.90
CA TYR A 174 -17.42 -5.62 3.33
C TYR A 174 -18.10 -6.71 4.15
N SER A 175 -17.31 -7.33 5.03
CA SER A 175 -17.79 -8.22 6.09
C SER A 175 -16.93 -8.03 7.34
N VAL A 176 -17.41 -8.49 8.49
CA VAL A 176 -16.60 -8.49 9.73
C VAL A 176 -15.28 -9.25 9.50
N ASN A 177 -15.33 -10.38 8.78
CA ASN A 177 -14.14 -11.15 8.42
C ASN A 177 -13.18 -10.35 7.52
N ALA A 178 -13.68 -9.66 6.50
CA ALA A 178 -12.85 -8.84 5.61
C ALA A 178 -12.12 -7.71 6.38
N ILE A 179 -12.81 -7.07 7.33
CA ILE A 179 -12.22 -6.04 8.20
C ILE A 179 -11.11 -6.64 9.06
N ILE A 180 -11.36 -7.80 9.70
CA ILE A 180 -10.35 -8.50 10.50
C ILE A 180 -9.14 -8.86 9.65
N LYS A 181 -9.34 -9.40 8.44
CA LYS A 181 -8.25 -9.72 7.50
C LYS A 181 -7.43 -8.50 7.12
N LEU A 182 -8.07 -7.37 6.84
CA LEU A 182 -7.37 -6.11 6.54
C LEU A 182 -6.51 -5.65 7.73
N LEU A 183 -7.00 -5.81 8.96
CA LEU A 183 -6.23 -5.51 10.18
C LEU A 183 -5.06 -6.50 10.37
N VAL A 184 -5.26 -7.79 10.07
CA VAL A 184 -4.21 -8.81 10.10
C VAL A 184 -3.10 -8.48 9.09
N ILE A 185 -3.45 -8.11 7.86
CA ILE A 185 -2.50 -7.66 6.82
C ILE A 185 -1.77 -6.40 7.31
N THR A 186 -2.49 -5.43 7.88
CA THR A 186 -1.92 -4.20 8.45
C THR A 186 -0.89 -4.51 9.55
N ALA A 187 -1.18 -5.47 10.42
CA ALA A 187 -0.27 -5.93 11.46
C ALA A 187 0.98 -6.60 10.84
N GLY A 188 0.79 -7.44 9.82
CA GLY A 188 1.89 -8.02 9.06
C GLY A 188 2.78 -6.94 8.44
N ASN A 189 2.19 -5.96 7.74
CA ASN A 189 2.95 -4.86 7.15
C ASN A 189 3.73 -4.07 8.21
N THR A 190 3.11 -3.80 9.35
CA THR A 190 3.75 -3.12 10.48
C THR A 190 4.99 -3.87 10.97
N VAL A 191 4.85 -5.17 11.24
CA VAL A 191 5.96 -6.03 11.69
C VAL A 191 7.07 -6.07 10.64
N GLY A 192 6.74 -6.36 9.38
CA GLY A 192 7.73 -6.45 8.30
C GLY A 192 8.54 -5.17 8.14
N GLY A 193 7.87 -4.01 8.11
CA GLY A 193 8.51 -2.71 7.93
C GLY A 193 9.42 -2.30 9.09
N ILE A 194 8.98 -2.53 10.33
CA ILE A 194 9.78 -2.21 11.53
C ILE A 194 10.99 -3.14 11.60
N CYS A 195 10.81 -4.44 11.41
CA CYS A 195 11.87 -5.43 11.51
C CYS A 195 12.99 -5.18 10.49
N ILE A 196 12.65 -4.95 9.22
CA ILE A 196 13.68 -4.73 8.18
C ILE A 196 14.43 -3.41 8.40
N ASN A 197 13.75 -2.32 8.78
CA ASN A 197 14.41 -1.05 9.09
C ASN A 197 15.40 -1.22 10.26
N TYR A 198 14.98 -1.91 11.32
CA TYR A 198 15.83 -2.20 12.47
C TYR A 198 17.08 -2.99 12.10
N VAL A 199 16.93 -4.05 11.29
CA VAL A 199 18.03 -4.88 10.82
C VAL A 199 18.99 -4.06 9.94
N CYS A 200 18.49 -3.32 8.96
CA CYS A 200 19.31 -2.51 8.07
C CYS A 200 20.12 -1.44 8.83
N LYS A 201 19.56 -0.85 9.90
CA LYS A 201 20.27 0.13 10.73
C LYS A 201 21.35 -0.46 11.63
N LYS A 202 21.29 -1.75 11.95
CA LYS A 202 22.32 -2.42 12.75
C LYS A 202 23.50 -2.91 11.94
N ILE A 203 23.31 -3.11 10.64
CA ILE A 203 24.31 -3.70 9.75
C ILE A 203 25.02 -2.62 8.90
N LYS A 204 24.35 -1.49 8.63
CA LYS A 204 24.97 -0.29 8.06
C LYS A 204 25.72 0.49 9.13
#